data_AF-A0A653J574-F1
#
_entry.id   AF-A0A653J574-F1
#
_cell.length_a   1.000
_cell.length_b   1.000
_cell.length_c   1.000
_cell.angle_alpha   90.00
_cell.angle_beta   90.00
_cell.angle_gamma   90.00
#
_symmetry.space_group_name_H-M   'P 1'
#
loop_
_entity.id
_entity.type
_entity.pdbx_description
1 polymer ?
#
loop_
_entity_poly.entity_id
_entity_poly.type
_entity_poly.pdbx_seq_one_letter_code
_entity_poly.pdbx_strand_id
1 'polypeptide(L)' 'MYQVEVLREDKWCPAGAHVREPHAIENAQNLKASGPEVRQVRVLDLAGWVLYSR' A
#
# COMPACT_ATOMS: atom_id res chain seq x y z
N MET A 1 -10.32 8.59 1.49
CA MET A 1 -10.35 7.28 0.82
C MET A 1 -8.95 7.08 0.26
N TYR A 2 -8.34 5.92 0.45
CA TYR A 2 -6.90 5.75 0.27
C TYR A 2 -6.61 4.49 -0.55
N GLN A 3 -5.53 4.55 -1.33
CA GLN A 3 -5.07 3.44 -2.15
C GLN A 3 -3.76 2.92 -1.56
N VAL A 4 -3.70 1.61 -1.33
CA VAL A 4 -2.47 0.94 -0.94
C VAL A 4 -1.82 0.36 -2.18
N GLU A 5 -0.53 0.61 -2.37
CA GLU A 5 0.24 0.07 -3.47
C GLU A 5 1.45 -0.70 -2.95
N VAL A 6 1.81 -1.75 -3.67
CA VAL A 6 2.98 -2.59 -3.39
C VAL A 6 3.90 -2.59 -4.60
N LEU A 7 5.19 -2.48 -4.35
CA LEU A 7 6.23 -2.60 -5.36
C LEU A 7 6.67 -4.07 -5.44
N ARG A 8 6.47 -4.69 -6.60
CA ARG A 8 6.93 -6.05 -6.95
C ARG A 8 7.60 -5.98 -8.31
N GLU A 9 8.72 -6.68 -8.51
CA GLU A 9 9.38 -6.77 -9.83
C GLU A 9 9.55 -5.40 -10.53
N ASP A 10 9.91 -4.37 -9.77
CA ASP A 10 10.07 -2.96 -10.20
C ASP A 10 8.79 -2.27 -10.72
N LYS A 11 7.61 -2.81 -10.43
CA LYS A 11 6.30 -2.25 -10.78
C LYS A 11 5.41 -2.02 -9.54
N TRP A 12 4.78 -0.85 -9.47
CA TRP A 12 3.75 -0.56 -8.48
C TRP A 12 2.42 -1.20 -8.89
N CYS A 13 1.84 -1.97 -7.96
CA CYS A 13 0.57 -2.65 -8.14
C CYS A 13 -0.38 -2.28 -6.99
N PRO A 14 -1.67 -1.99 -7.26
CA PRO A 14 -2.64 -1.76 -6.20
C PRO A 14 -2.86 -3.04 -5.38
N ALA A 15 -2.84 -2.91 -4.04
CA ALA A 15 -2.86 -4.03 -3.09
C ALA A 15 -4.17 -4.13 -2.29
N GLY A 16 -5.30 -3.84 -2.93
CA GLY A 16 -6.63 -3.95 -2.33
C GLY A 16 -7.63 -2.93 -2.85
N ALA A 17 -8.86 -3.02 -2.35
CA ALA A 17 -9.91 -2.03 -2.60
C ALA A 17 -9.64 -0.73 -1.83
N HIS A 18 -10.16 0.39 -2.32
CA HIS A 18 -10.05 1.70 -1.68
C HIS A 18 -10.50 1.66 -0.21
N VAL A 19 -9.57 1.90 0.72
CA VAL A 19 -9.82 1.78 2.17
C VAL A 19 -10.09 3.16 2.77
N ARG A 20 -10.92 3.23 3.82
CA ARG A 20 -11.07 4.43 4.65
C ARG A 20 -10.02 4.40 5.77
N GLU A 21 -9.54 5.56 6.23
CA GLU A 21 -8.65 5.63 7.40
C GLU A 21 -9.40 5.24 8.68
N PRO A 22 -8.71 4.65 9.68
CA PRO A 22 -7.25 4.40 9.75
C PRO A 22 -6.80 3.11 9.05
N HIS A 23 -7.75 2.31 8.56
CA HIS A 23 -7.49 0.93 8.10
C HIS A 23 -6.53 0.82 6.91
N ALA A 24 -6.34 1.89 6.13
CA ALA A 24 -5.38 1.89 5.00
C ALA A 24 -3.93 1.68 5.47
N ILE A 25 -3.53 2.34 6.56
CA ILE A 25 -2.18 2.23 7.12
C ILE A 25 -2.01 0.87 7.80
N GLU A 26 -3.01 0.41 8.55
CA GLU A 26 -3.01 -0.93 9.15
C GLU A 26 -2.88 -2.03 8.09
N ASN A 27 -3.61 -1.91 6.96
CA ASN A 27 -3.52 -2.87 5.86
C ASN A 27 -2.14 -2.83 5.19
N ALA A 28 -1.56 -1.65 5.00
CA ALA A 28 -0.20 -1.49 4.47
C ALA A 28 0.87 -2.08 5.40
N GLN A 29 0.68 -2.00 6.72
CA GLN A 29 1.57 -2.64 7.70
C GLN A 29 1.42 -4.17 7.70
N ASN A 30 0.18 -4.67 7.54
CA ASN A 30 -0.11 -6.10 7.48
C ASN A 30 0.29 -6.76 6.15
N LEU A 31 0.46 -5.99 5.07
CA LEU A 31 0.98 -6.47 3.78
C LEU A 31 2.43 -6.95 3.82
N LYS A 32 3.07 -6.93 5.00
CA LYS A 32 4.45 -7.36 5.22
C LYS A 32 4.50 -8.77 5.85
N ALA A 33 4.14 -9.79 5.07
CA ALA A 33 4.53 -11.21 5.31
C ALA A 33 4.06 -12.19 4.23
N SER A 34 3.11 -11.82 3.37
CA SER A 34 2.40 -12.81 2.53
C SER A 34 3.12 -13.21 1.24
N GLY A 35 4.38 -12.84 1.03
CA GLY A 35 5.16 -13.35 -0.10
C GLY A 35 6.57 -12.74 -0.22
N PRO A 36 7.54 -13.48 -0.80
CA PRO A 36 8.95 -13.09 -0.91
C PRO A 36 9.24 -11.91 -1.88
N GLU A 37 8.24 -11.37 -2.57
CA GLU A 37 8.45 -10.45 -3.71
C GLU A 37 8.06 -8.98 -3.43
N VAL A 38 7.53 -8.65 -2.25
CA VAL A 38 7.16 -7.27 -1.90
C VAL A 38 8.39 -6.50 -1.44
N ARG A 39 8.86 -5.56 -2.27
CA ARG A 39 10.03 -4.72 -1.99
C ARG A 39 9.70 -3.45 -1.21
N GLN A 40 8.53 -2.87 -1.47
CA GLN A 40 8.06 -1.62 -0.84
C GLN A 40 6.54 -1.59 -0.80
N VAL A 41 5.98 -0.89 0.17
CA VAL A 41 4.56 -0.62 0.32
C VAL A 41 4.37 0.88 0.51
N ARG A 42 3.37 1.47 -0.13
CA ARG A 42 2.97 2.87 0.09
C ARG A 42 1.46 3.01 0.21
N VAL A 43 1.03 4.03 0.95
CA VAL A 43 -0.37 4.46 1.04
C VAL A 43 -0.49 5.83 0.41
N LEU A 44 -1.42 5.96 -0.52
CA LEU A 44 -1.73 7.19 -1.24
C LEU A 44 -3.11 7.71 -0.85
N ASP A 45 -3.27 9.03 -0.79
CA ASP A 45 -4.59 9.65 -0.83
C ASP A 45 -5.17 9.68 -2.26
N LEU A 46 -6.39 10.21 -2.41
CA LEU A 46 -7.06 10.31 -3.73
C LEU A 46 -6.37 11.28 -4.71
N ALA A 47 -5.54 12.20 -4.20
CA ALA A 47 -4.77 13.12 -5.02
C ALA A 47 -3.37 12.56 -5.36
N GLY A 48 -3.04 11.35 -4.89
CA GLY A 48 -1.77 10.68 -5.15
C GLY A 48 -0.64 11.07 -4.20
N TRP A 49 -0.92 11.70 -3.05
CA TRP A 49 0.09 12.01 -2.04
C TRP A 49 0.41 10.79 -1.19
N VAL A 50 1.70 10.57 -0.94
CA VAL A 50 2.17 9.49 -0.07
C VAL A 50 1.96 9.87 1.41
N LEU A 51 1.14 9.10 2.11
CA LEU A 51 0.88 9.25 3.54
C LEU A 51 1.73 8.28 4.39
N TYR A 52 2.14 7.17 3.80
CA TYR A 52 2.99 6.15 4.44
C TYR A 52 3.82 5.43 3.37
N SER A 53 5.07 5.10 3.70
CA SER A 53 5.98 4.31 2.85
C SER A 53 6.91 3.46 3.70
N ARG A 54 7.08 2.17 3.36
CA ARG A 54 8.01 1.25 4.01
C ARG A 54 8.49 0.14 3.08
#